data_AF-D6EAS7-F1
#
_entry.id   AF-D6EAS7-F1
#
_cell.length_a   1.000
_cell.length_b   1.000
_cell.length_c   1.000
_cell.angle_alpha   90.00
_cell.angle_beta   90.00
_cell.angle_gamma   90.00
#
_symmetry.space_group_name_H-M   'P 1'
#
loop_
_entity.id
_entity.type
_entity.pdbx_description
1 polymer ?
#
loop_
_entity_poly.entity_id
_entity_poly.type
_entity_poly.pdbx_seq_one_letter_code
_entity_poly.pdbx_strand_id
1 'polypeptide(L)' 'MQRQRDRDYAKELCASRLAFTLSRTGTSKEDYCRAVGISSSTLSRILNRQTLMSTLTLIETARYFEDTSVSWFLGL' A
#
# COMPACT_ATOMS: atom_id res chain seq x y z
N MET A 1 -0.04 -6.43 -23.89
CA MET A 1 0.80 -5.27 -23.50
C MET A 1 0.10 -4.26 -22.59
N GLN A 2 -1.21 -3.98 -22.72
CA GLN A 2 -1.91 -2.99 -21.88
C GLN A 2 -2.02 -3.41 -20.40
N ARG A 3 -2.55 -4.63 -20.13
CA ARG A 3 -2.72 -5.15 -18.76
C ARG A 3 -1.45 -5.17 -17.90
N GLN A 4 -0.27 -5.36 -18.51
CA GLN A 4 1.00 -5.33 -17.77
C GLN A 4 1.36 -3.90 -17.35
N ARG A 5 1.19 -2.93 -18.26
CA ARG A 5 1.39 -1.50 -17.95
C ARG A 5 0.42 -1.03 -16.87
N ASP A 6 -0.84 -1.43 -16.94
CA ASP A 6 -1.85 -1.07 -15.93
C ASP A 6 -1.47 -1.65 -14.56
N ARG A 7 -0.98 -2.90 -14.53
CA ARG A 7 -0.53 -3.54 -13.30
C ARG A 7 0.71 -2.85 -12.71
N ASP A 8 1.68 -2.50 -13.54
CA ASP A 8 2.89 -1.83 -13.07
C ASP A 8 2.59 -0.39 -12.60
N TYR A 9 1.67 0.31 -13.27
CA TYR A 9 1.14 1.59 -12.81
C TYR A 9 0.45 1.48 -11.45
N ALA A 10 -0.40 0.46 -11.26
CA ALA A 10 -1.08 0.24 -9.98
C ALA A 10 -0.09 -0.05 -8.84
N LYS A 11 0.98 -0.81 -9.10
CA LYS A 11 2.05 -1.03 -8.11
C LYS A 11 2.77 0.27 -7.75
N GLU A 12 3.12 1.07 -8.76
CA GLU A 12 3.81 2.35 -8.59
C GLU A 12 2.98 3.32 -7.74
N LEU A 13 1.70 3.46 -8.07
CA LEU A 13 0.79 4.35 -7.39
C LEU A 13 0.54 3.91 -5.93
N CYS A 14 0.24 2.62 -5.74
CA CYS A 14 -0.02 2.05 -4.42
C CYS A 14 1.21 2.17 -3.51
N ALA A 15 2.40 1.84 -4.03
CA ALA A 15 3.65 1.96 -3.28
C ALA A 15 3.95 3.42 -2.89
N SER A 16 3.78 4.35 -3.83
CA SER A 16 4.04 5.78 -3.60
C SER A 16 3.08 6.37 -2.57
N ARG A 17 1.78 6.09 -2.70
CA ARG A 17 0.76 6.58 -1.75
C ARG A 17 0.89 5.95 -0.38
N LEU A 18 1.26 4.67 -0.28
CA LEU A 18 1.57 4.04 1.00
C LEU A 18 2.78 4.68 1.67
N ALA A 19 3.89 4.86 0.94
CA ALA A 19 5.09 5.50 1.47
C ALA A 19 4.81 6.93 1.95
N PHE A 20 4.05 7.69 1.16
CA PHE A 20 3.59 9.03 1.53
C PHE A 20 2.75 9.01 2.81
N THR A 21 1.78 8.11 2.90
CA THR A 21 0.86 8.03 4.04
C THR A 21 1.62 7.68 5.32
N LEU A 22 2.49 6.67 5.28
CA LEU A 22 3.36 6.30 6.41
C LEU A 22 4.23 7.46 6.89
N SER A 23 4.82 8.21 5.95
CA SER A 23 5.64 9.39 6.26
C SER A 23 4.79 10.51 6.87
N ARG A 24 3.63 10.80 6.29
CA ARG A 24 2.71 11.86 6.73
C ARG A 24 2.18 11.63 8.13
N THR A 25 1.85 10.39 8.48
CA THR A 25 1.30 10.04 9.80
C THR A 25 2.38 9.77 10.84
N GLY A 26 3.65 9.70 10.45
CA GLY A 26 4.74 9.28 11.33
C GLY A 26 4.62 7.82 11.78
N THR A 27 3.83 7.00 11.06
CA THR A 27 3.60 5.60 11.41
C THR A 27 4.87 4.79 11.17
N SER A 28 5.31 4.04 12.19
CA SER A 28 6.42 3.11 12.02
C SER A 28 6.03 1.94 11.11
N LYS A 29 6.99 1.46 10.32
CA LYS A 29 6.75 0.31 9.44
C LYS A 29 6.35 -0.94 10.22
N GLU A 30 6.87 -1.11 11.43
CA GLU A 30 6.55 -2.24 12.30
C GLU A 30 5.11 -2.18 12.79
N ASP A 31 4.67 -1.02 13.27
CA ASP A 31 3.30 -0.82 13.75
C ASP A 31 2.28 -1.00 12.64
N TYR A 32 2.57 -0.45 11.45
CA TYR A 32 1.76 -0.68 10.27
C TYR A 32 1.66 -2.18 9.92
N CYS A 33 2.79 -2.89 9.89
CA CYS A 33 2.81 -4.32 9.58
C CYS A 33 1.96 -5.12 10.58
N ARG A 34 2.08 -4.79 11.88
CA ARG A 34 1.31 -5.42 12.96
C ARG A 34 -0.18 -5.14 12.83
N ALA A 35 -0.56 -3.90 12.56
CA ALA A 35 -1.96 -3.49 12.47
C ALA A 35 -2.66 -4.07 11.23
N VAL A 36 -1.98 -4.07 10.08
CA VAL A 36 -2.52 -4.56 8.79
C VAL A 36 -2.36 -6.08 8.63
N GLY A 37 -1.63 -6.74 9.52
CA GLY A 37 -1.46 -8.19 9.51
C GLY A 37 -0.57 -8.70 8.38
N ILE A 38 0.48 -7.95 8.02
CA ILE A 38 1.46 -8.37 7.01
C ILE A 38 2.88 -8.44 7.58
N SER A 39 3.73 -9.24 6.94
CA SER A 39 5.15 -9.28 7.29
C SER A 39 5.90 -8.04 6.80
N SER A 40 6.99 -7.69 7.49
CA SER A 40 7.92 -6.65 7.01
C SER A 40 8.50 -6.97 5.63
N SER A 41 8.65 -8.26 5.27
CA SER A 41 9.07 -8.67 3.93
C SER A 41 8.02 -8.34 2.87
N THR A 42 6.73 -8.54 3.18
CA THR A 42 5.62 -8.20 2.29
C THR A 42 5.54 -6.68 2.09
N LEU A 43 5.63 -5.90 3.17
CA LEU A 43 5.69 -4.44 3.08
C LEU A 43 6.85 -3.98 2.20
N SER A 44 8.06 -4.54 2.40
CA SER A 44 9.23 -4.21 1.60
C SER A 44 9.01 -4.48 0.10
N ARG A 45 8.40 -5.62 -0.25
CA ARG A 45 8.09 -5.95 -1.65
C ARG A 45 7.06 -4.99 -2.26
N ILE A 46 6.08 -4.53 -1.48
CA ILE A 46 5.10 -3.53 -1.93
C ILE A 46 5.80 -2.19 -2.18
N LEU A 47 6.54 -1.67 -1.20
CA LEU A 47 7.23 -0.37 -1.31
C LEU A 47 8.27 -0.34 -2.45
N ASN A 48 8.91 -1.48 -2.73
CA ASN A 48 9.84 -1.65 -3.85
C ASN A 48 9.15 -1.99 -5.19
N ARG A 49 7.81 -1.88 -5.28
CA ARG A 49 7.00 -2.17 -6.49
C ARG A 49 7.20 -3.58 -7.06
N GLN A 50 7.67 -4.52 -6.24
CA GLN A 50 7.88 -5.91 -6.65
C GLN A 50 6.57 -6.70 -6.66
N THR A 51 5.66 -6.35 -5.75
CA THR A 51 4.32 -6.96 -5.69
C THR A 51 3.24 -5.90 -5.56
N LEU A 52 2.06 -6.22 -6.09
CA LEU A 52 0.87 -5.44 -5.82
C LEU A 52 0.38 -5.76 -4.41
N MET A 53 -0.18 -4.76 -3.72
CA MET A 53 -0.88 -4.97 -2.47
C MET A 53 -2.11 -5.84 -2.70
N SER A 54 -2.36 -6.82 -1.81
CA SER A 54 -3.57 -7.63 -1.90
C SER A 54 -4.81 -6.81 -1.54
N THR A 55 -5.99 -7.18 -2.04
CA THR A 55 -7.25 -6.49 -1.72
C THR A 55 -7.52 -6.44 -0.21
N LEU A 56 -7.23 -7.53 0.51
CA LEU A 56 -7.41 -7.58 1.97
C LEU A 56 -6.45 -6.60 2.67
N THR A 57 -5.17 -6.62 2.32
CA THR A 57 -4.18 -5.66 2.83
C THR A 57 -4.60 -4.21 2.53
N LEU A 58 -5.16 -3.95 1.35
CA LEU A 58 -5.62 -2.63 0.93
C LEU A 58 -6.79 -2.12 1.78
N ILE A 59 -7.75 -3.00 2.09
CA ILE A 59 -8.89 -2.68 2.96
C ILE A 59 -8.41 -2.41 4.38
N GLU A 60 -7.55 -3.26 4.94
CA GLU A 60 -7.00 -3.07 6.28
C GLU A 60 -6.12 -1.81 6.37
N THR A 61 -5.38 -1.49 5.30
CA THR A 61 -4.60 -0.25 5.20
C THR A 61 -5.50 0.99 5.24
N ALA A 62 -6.58 0.98 4.46
CA ALA A 62 -7.55 2.07 4.45
C ALA A 62 -8.27 2.23 5.79
N ARG A 63 -8.56 1.12 6.50
CA ARG A 63 -9.11 1.17 7.85
C ARG A 63 -8.13 1.72 8.87
N TYR A 64 -6.85 1.36 8.75
CA TYR A 64 -5.80 1.81 9.66
C TYR A 64 -5.54 3.32 9.54
N PHE A 65 -5.60 3.86 8.32
CA PHE A 65 -5.45 5.28 8.07
C PHE A 65 -6.82 5.93 7.85
N GLU A 66 -7.48 6.38 8.94
CA GLU A 66 -8.84 6.94 8.94
C GLU A 66 -9.09 8.05 7.90
N ASP A 67 -8.04 8.80 7.53
CA ASP A 67 -8.06 9.87 6.50
C ASP A 67 -7.97 9.36 5.04
N THR A 68 -7.86 8.05 4.83
CA THR A 68 -7.65 7.45 3.51
C THR A 68 -8.70 6.42 3.18
N SER A 69 -8.75 6.03 1.91
CA SER A 69 -9.70 5.04 1.41
C SER A 69 -9.00 4.06 0.47
N VAL A 70 -9.69 2.97 0.12
CA VAL A 70 -9.23 2.09 -0.96
C VAL A 70 -9.05 2.85 -2.27
N SER A 71 -9.95 3.81 -2.58
CA SER A 71 -9.83 4.63 -3.79
C SER A 71 -8.60 5.54 -3.75
N TRP A 72 -8.23 6.06 -2.58
CA TRP A 72 -6.97 6.76 -2.39
C TRP A 72 -5.79 5.87 -2.77
N PHE A 73 -5.71 4.60 -2.40
CA PHE A 73 -4.54 3.79 -2.80
C PHE A 73 -4.57 3.34 -4.27
N LEU A 74 -5.72 3.42 -4.94
CA LEU A 74 -5.91 3.01 -6.33
C LEU A 74 -5.93 4.15 -7.34
N GLY A 75 -6.01 5.41 -6.91
CA GLY A 75 -6.12 6.55 -7.83
C GLY A 75 -7.51 6.73 -8.45
N LEU A 76 -8.54 6.27 -7.74
CA LEU A 76 -9.94 6.33 -8.17
C LEU A 76 -10.68 7.49 -7.51
#